data_AF-R5FCZ9-F1
#
_entry.id   AF-R5FCZ9-F1
#
_cell.length_a   1.000
_cell.length_b   1.000
_cell.length_c   1.000
_cell.angle_alpha   90.00
_cell.angle_beta   90.00
_cell.angle_gamma   90.00
#
_symmetry.space_group_name_H-M   'P 1'
#
loop_
_entity.id
_entity.type
_entity.pdbx_description
1 polymer ?
#
loop_
_entity_poly.entity_id
_entity_poly.type
_entity_poly.pdbx_seq_one_letter_code
_entity_poly.pdbx_strand_id
1 'polypeptide(L)'
;MGDGKRAESILSSYVGYARDTVSVKDFRQGQTIVMHEKSVMIKETKIRAPRVSQRGDTLTYLVNSFRQKQDRTITDVIKKMPGLQVGEDGTLTYTIKKSHKTAIY
;
A
#
# COMPACT_ATOMS: atom_id res chain seq x y z
N MET A 1 33.75 -10.36 -23.12
CA MET A 1 33.22 -11.72 -22.88
C MET A 1 32.12 -11.57 -21.83
N GLY A 2 30.86 -11.54 -22.25
CA GLY A 2 29.74 -11.23 -21.35
C GLY A 2 29.16 -12.52 -20.76
N ASP A 3 29.17 -12.63 -19.43
CA ASP A 3 28.43 -13.67 -18.71
C ASP A 3 26.93 -13.47 -18.94
N GLY A 4 26.40 -14.22 -19.91
CA GLY A 4 24.96 -14.27 -20.17
C GLY A 4 24.25 -14.95 -19.00
N LYS A 5 23.51 -14.18 -18.21
CA LYS A 5 22.62 -14.71 -17.18
C LYS A 5 21.63 -15.69 -17.83
N ARG A 6 21.79 -16.98 -17.55
CA ARG A 6 20.85 -18.02 -17.99
C ARG A 6 19.63 -18.02 -17.08
N ALA A 7 18.44 -18.20 -17.64
CA ALA A 7 17.23 -18.38 -16.86
C ALA A 7 17.31 -19.70 -16.08
N GLU A 8 16.98 -19.67 -14.80
CA GLU A 8 17.05 -20.83 -13.90
C GLU A 8 15.70 -21.54 -13.76
N SER A 9 14.59 -20.81 -13.89
CA SER A 9 13.23 -21.34 -13.76
C SER A 9 12.22 -20.61 -14.64
N ILE A 10 11.10 -21.29 -14.91
CA ILE A 10 9.92 -20.80 -15.60
C ILE A 10 8.79 -20.74 -14.58
N LEU A 11 8.25 -19.54 -14.35
CA LEU A 11 7.07 -19.32 -13.50
C LEU A 11 5.83 -19.17 -14.37
N SER A 12 4.79 -19.93 -14.07
CA SER A 12 3.47 -19.79 -14.69
C SER A 12 2.44 -19.34 -13.66
N SER A 13 1.73 -18.25 -13.96
CA SER A 13 0.71 -17.67 -13.06
C SER A 13 -0.47 -17.12 -13.84
N TYR A 14 -1.68 -17.48 -13.40
CA TYR A 14 -2.94 -16.98 -13.92
C TYR A 14 -3.97 -16.86 -12.79
N VAL A 15 -4.86 -15.87 -12.86
CA VAL A 15 -5.87 -15.65 -11.81
C VAL A 15 -6.81 -16.84 -11.73
N GLY A 16 -7.02 -17.38 -10.53
CA GLY A 16 -7.85 -18.57 -10.32
C GLY A 16 -7.11 -19.91 -10.44
N TYR A 17 -5.79 -19.89 -10.68
CA TYR A 17 -4.96 -21.10 -10.76
C TYR A 17 -3.79 -21.04 -9.76
N ALA A 18 -3.34 -22.20 -9.31
CA ALA A 18 -2.13 -22.31 -8.51
C ALA A 18 -0.91 -21.84 -9.33
N ARG A 19 -0.02 -21.08 -8.70
CA ARG A 19 1.28 -20.78 -9.30
C ARG A 19 2.12 -22.04 -9.33
N ASP A 20 2.78 -22.26 -10.45
CA ASP A 20 3.70 -23.38 -10.61
C ASP A 20 5.04 -22.89 -11.16
N THR A 21 6.13 -23.49 -10.67
CA THR A 21 7.49 -23.12 -11.01
C THR A 21 8.23 -24.36 -11.47
N VAL A 22 8.70 -24.33 -12.72
CA VAL A 22 9.46 -25.44 -13.32
C VAL A 22 10.92 -24.99 -13.48
N SER A 23 11.88 -25.81 -13.05
CA SER A 23 13.29 -25.52 -13.33
C SER A 23 13.57 -25.63 -14.83
N VAL A 24 14.39 -24.74 -15.38
CA VAL A 24 14.81 -24.83 -16.79
C VAL A 24 15.58 -26.13 -17.08
N LYS A 25 16.19 -26.75 -16.06
CA LYS A 25 16.85 -28.06 -16.17
C LYS A 25 15.88 -29.21 -16.42
N ASP A 26 14.67 -29.09 -15.87
CA ASP A 26 13.64 -30.14 -15.93
C ASP A 26 12.64 -29.90 -17.07
N PHE A 27 12.69 -28.70 -17.68
CA PHE A 27 11.83 -28.32 -18.79
C PHE A 27 12.28 -28.95 -20.10
N ARG A 28 11.34 -29.57 -20.83
CA ARG A 28 11.57 -30.14 -22.15
C ARG A 28 10.93 -29.27 -23.23
N GLN A 29 11.63 -29.08 -24.34
CA GLN A 29 11.10 -28.32 -25.47
C GLN A 29 9.84 -29.01 -26.02
N GLY A 30 8.73 -28.28 -26.10
CA GLY A 30 7.41 -28.81 -26.48
C GLY A 30 6.56 -29.34 -25.32
N GLN A 31 7.01 -29.23 -24.08
CA GLN A 31 6.25 -29.63 -22.90
C GLN A 31 5.09 -28.66 -22.62
N THR A 32 3.91 -29.21 -22.34
CA THR A 32 2.74 -28.45 -21.87
C THR A 32 2.77 -28.32 -20.35
N ILE A 33 2.64 -27.09 -19.85
CA ILE A 33 2.46 -26.82 -18.41
C ILE A 33 0.97 -26.82 -18.13
N VAL A 34 0.49 -27.79 -17.33
CA VAL A 34 -0.91 -27.90 -16.93
C VAL A 34 -1.09 -27.17 -15.61
N MET A 35 -1.88 -26.10 -15.60
CA MET A 35 -2.19 -25.35 -14.39
C MET A 35 -3.44 -25.92 -13.72
N HIS A 36 -3.37 -26.09 -12.39
CA HIS A 36 -4.51 -26.53 -11.60
C HIS A 36 -5.30 -25.35 -11.06
N GLU A 37 -6.62 -25.40 -11.24
CA GLU A 37 -7.53 -24.41 -10.67
C GLU A 37 -7.38 -24.38 -9.14
N LYS A 38 -7.27 -23.17 -8.61
CA LYS A 38 -7.21 -22.93 -7.18
C LYS A 38 -7.96 -21.65 -6.89
N SER A 39 -9.08 -21.77 -6.16
CA SER A 39 -9.85 -20.63 -5.72
C SER A 39 -8.94 -19.66 -4.97
N VAL A 40 -8.69 -18.51 -5.58
CA VAL A 40 -8.00 -17.40 -4.91
C VAL A 40 -9.03 -16.73 -4.04
N MET A 41 -9.05 -17.07 -2.74
CA MET A 41 -9.81 -16.30 -1.78
C MET A 41 -9.18 -14.90 -1.74
N ILE A 42 -9.85 -13.93 -2.35
CA ILE A 42 -9.44 -12.54 -2.25
C ILE A 42 -9.56 -12.19 -0.78
N LYS A 43 -8.40 -11.98 -0.14
CA LYS A 43 -8.35 -11.53 1.24
C LYS A 43 -9.03 -10.18 1.25
N GLU A 44 -10.26 -10.15 1.77
CA GLU A 44 -11.00 -8.93 2.04
C GLU A 44 -10.15 -8.14 3.04
N THR A 45 -9.25 -7.32 2.52
CA THR A 45 -8.59 -6.32 3.33
C THR A 45 -9.72 -5.42 3.71
N LYS A 46 -10.12 -5.42 5.00
CA LYS A 46 -10.99 -4.37 5.53
C LYS A 46 -10.30 -3.05 5.20
N ILE A 47 -10.68 -2.43 4.09
CA ILE A 47 -10.10 -1.17 3.64
C ILE A 47 -10.61 -0.14 4.63
N ARG A 48 -9.91 -0.01 5.76
CA ARG A 48 -10.18 1.05 6.71
C ARG A 48 -9.72 2.32 6.02
N ALA A 49 -10.63 3.28 5.90
CA ALA A 49 -10.28 4.60 5.38
C ALA A 49 -9.03 5.10 6.14
N PRO A 50 -7.94 5.45 5.44
CA PRO A 50 -6.75 5.95 6.08
C PRO A 50 -7.10 7.24 6.83
N ARG A 51 -6.53 7.42 8.02
CA ARG A 51 -6.81 8.59 8.86
C ARG A 51 -6.41 9.89 8.18
N VAL A 52 -5.39 9.84 7.32
CA VAL A 52 -4.93 10.92 6.44
C VAL A 52 -4.71 10.32 5.05
N SER A 53 -5.24 10.97 4.01
CA SER A 53 -4.98 10.63 2.61
C SER A 53 -4.57 11.86 1.81
N GLN A 54 -3.72 11.68 0.82
CA GLN A 54 -3.27 12.75 -0.08
C GLN A 54 -3.70 12.42 -1.50
N ARG A 55 -4.28 13.40 -2.20
CA ARG A 55 -4.58 13.34 -3.63
C ARG A 55 -4.08 14.61 -4.29
N GLY A 56 -2.94 14.50 -4.97
CA GLY A 56 -2.25 15.67 -5.52
C GLY A 56 -1.76 16.60 -4.41
N ASP A 57 -2.16 17.86 -4.48
CA ASP A 57 -1.90 18.89 -3.47
C ASP A 57 -2.89 18.86 -2.29
N THR A 58 -3.99 18.12 -2.43
CA THR A 58 -5.06 18.08 -1.43
C THR A 58 -4.81 16.99 -0.40
N LEU A 59 -4.77 17.38 0.88
CA LEU A 59 -4.69 16.47 2.02
C LEU A 59 -6.07 16.35 2.69
N THR A 60 -6.57 15.13 2.82
CA THR A 60 -7.86 14.82 3.45
C THR A 60 -7.64 14.13 4.78
N TYR A 61 -8.30 14.63 5.83
CA TYR A 61 -8.26 14.06 7.17
C TYR A 61 -9.62 13.48 7.56
N LEU A 62 -9.62 12.25 8.06
CA LEU A 62 -10.81 11.67 8.67
C LEU A 62 -10.92 12.16 10.12
N VAL A 63 -11.65 13.25 10.34
CA VAL A 63 -11.79 13.92 11.65
C VAL A 63 -12.14 12.95 12.79
N ASN A 64 -13.08 12.04 12.55
CA ASN A 64 -13.51 11.06 13.57
C ASN A 64 -12.38 10.13 14.04
N SER A 65 -11.31 10.00 13.25
CA SER A 65 -10.16 9.19 13.62
C SER A 65 -9.16 9.89 14.55
N PHE A 66 -9.27 11.22 14.72
CA PHE A 66 -8.46 12.01 15.65
C PHE A 66 -9.23 12.45 16.90
N ARG A 67 -10.57 12.43 16.83
CA ARG A 67 -11.45 12.77 17.94
C ARG A 67 -11.33 11.76 19.08
N GLN A 68 -11.17 12.27 20.30
CA GLN A 68 -11.24 11.51 21.54
C GLN A 68 -12.53 11.84 22.30
N LYS A 69 -12.93 11.00 23.27
CA LYS A 69 -14.22 11.13 23.98
C LYS A 69 -14.36 12.45 24.74
N GLN A 70 -13.23 13.01 25.19
CA GLN A 70 -13.16 14.25 25.95
C GLN A 70 -13.09 15.52 25.06
N ASP A 71 -12.91 15.38 23.74
CA ASP A 71 -12.79 16.52 22.85
C ASP A 71 -14.17 17.13 22.61
N ARG A 72 -14.34 18.39 23.04
CA ARG A 72 -15.62 19.12 22.95
C ARG A 72 -15.63 20.13 21.81
N THR A 73 -14.46 20.60 21.38
CA THR A 73 -14.33 21.60 20.31
C THR A 73 -13.60 21.02 19.10
N ILE A 74 -13.83 21.61 17.92
CA ILE A 74 -13.08 21.24 16.70
C ILE A 74 -11.58 21.56 16.86
N THR A 75 -11.26 22.60 17.62
CA THR A 75 -9.89 23.00 17.97
C THR A 75 -9.13 21.88 18.69
N ASP A 76 -9.77 21.17 19.62
CA ASP A 76 -9.16 20.06 20.36
C ASP A 76 -8.80 18.89 19.43
N VAL A 77 -9.60 18.69 18.39
CA VAL A 77 -9.36 17.65 17.38
C VAL A 77 -8.25 18.07 16.42
N ILE A 78 -8.25 19.32 15.94
CA ILE A 78 -7.24 19.85 15.01
C ILE A 78 -5.84 19.85 15.64
N LYS A 79 -5.72 20.18 16.93
CA LYS A 79 -4.44 20.11 17.66
C LYS A 79 -3.79 18.72 17.66
N LYS A 80 -4.57 17.67 17.40
CA LYS A 80 -4.10 16.26 17.33
C LYS A 80 -3.86 15.80 15.90
N MET A 81 -4.18 16.61 14.90
CA MET A 81 -3.94 16.27 13.51
C MET A 81 -2.47 16.52 13.14
N PRO A 82 -1.78 15.56 12.51
CA PRO A 82 -0.38 15.72 12.15
C PRO A 82 -0.20 16.85 11.13
N GLY A 83 0.78 17.72 11.39
CA GLY A 83 1.09 18.86 10.51
C GLY A 83 0.20 20.09 10.75
N LEU A 84 -0.80 20.03 11.62
CA LEU A 84 -1.63 21.18 12.00
C LEU A 84 -1.30 21.65 13.41
N GLN A 85 -1.21 22.96 13.60
CA GLN A 85 -1.00 23.63 14.88
C GLN A 85 -2.05 24.72 15.05
N VAL A 86 -2.55 24.88 16.27
CA VAL A 86 -3.50 25.93 16.62
C VAL A 86 -2.86 26.85 17.65
N GLY A 87 -2.69 28.12 17.29
CA GLY A 87 -2.23 29.19 18.17
C GLY A 87 -3.25 29.52 19.26
N GLU A 88 -2.80 30.23 20.29
CA GLU A 88 -3.65 30.65 21.42
C GLU A 88 -4.73 31.65 21.01
N ASP A 89 -4.50 32.38 19.94
CA ASP A 89 -5.40 33.33 19.28
C ASP A 89 -6.40 32.64 18.32
N GLY A 90 -6.32 31.32 18.16
CA GLY A 90 -7.12 30.55 17.20
C GLY A 90 -6.51 30.47 15.80
N THR A 91 -5.31 30.99 15.57
CA THR A 91 -4.62 30.90 14.27
C THR A 91 -4.27 29.46 13.94
N LEU A 92 -4.65 29.00 12.74
CA LEU A 92 -4.33 27.68 12.23
C LEU A 92 -3.06 27.73 11.37
N THR A 93 -2.02 27.02 11.78
CA THR A 93 -0.77 26.88 11.02
C THR A 93 -0.64 25.45 10.50
N TYR A 94 -0.36 25.30 9.21
CA TYR A 94 -0.05 24.02 8.59
C TYR A 94 1.45 23.93 8.26
N THR A 95 2.11 22.90 8.77
CA THR A 95 3.52 22.60 8.50
C THR A 95 3.65 21.31 7.70
N ILE A 96 4.11 21.42 6.46
CA ILE A 96 4.53 20.26 5.67
C ILE A 96 5.86 19.77 6.22
N LYS A 97 5.86 18.71 7.03
CA LYS A 97 7.08 17.90 7.19
C LYS A 97 7.29 17.18 5.85
N LYS A 98 8.21 17.68 5.02
CA LYS A 98 8.69 16.96 3.83
C LYS A 98 9.30 15.63 4.28
N SER A 99 8.51 14.58 4.30
CA SER A 99 9.02 13.20 4.37
C SER A 99 8.98 12.62 2.97
N HIS A 100 10.05 12.84 2.19
CA HIS A 100 10.32 12.01 1.02
C HIS A 100 10.62 10.60 1.52
N LYS A 101 9.65 9.70 1.43
CA LYS A 101 9.88 8.26 1.58
C LYS A 101 9.65 7.61 0.22
N THR A 102 10.66 7.74 -0.64
CA THR A 102 10.78 6.91 -1.83
C THR A 102 11.12 5.50 -1.36
N ALA A 103 10.09 4.68 -1.19
CA ALA A 103 10.24 3.24 -1.10
C ALA A 103 9.31 2.65 -2.15
N ILE A 104 9.89 2.21 -3.26
CA ILE A 104 9.32 1.29 -4.25
C ILE A 104 10.50 0.80 -5.09
N TYR A 105 10.97 -0.42 -4.81
CA TYR A 105 10.57 -1.75 -5.35
C TYR A 105 11.23 -2.03 -6.70
#